data_AF-A0A7X8JXQ7-F1
#
_entry.id   AF-A0A7X8JXQ7-F1
#
_cell.length_a   1.000
_cell.length_b   1.000
_cell.length_c   1.000
_cell.angle_alpha   90.00
_cell.angle_beta   90.00
_cell.angle_gamma   90.00
#
_symmetry.space_group_name_H-M   'P 1'
#
loop_
_entity.id
_entity.type
_entity.pdbx_description
1 polymer ?
#
loop_
_entity_poly.entity_id
_entity_poly.type
_entity_poly.pdbx_seq_one_letter_code
_entity_poly.pdbx_strand_id
1 'polypeptide(L)'
;MGLMDFIKGQLIEVIEWTDSTSDTIVYRFPVANKEIKMGAMLTVRESQAAVFVNEGVLADVFYPGLYELNTSNMPILTKLKSWKYGFNSPFKAEIYFVNTKQFLDQKWGTQSPVMVKDPEFGQVRLGARGKFSYRVVDPAKFMREHFGTKAIYKTSELEDTFRSYIVQYMKDTIAESKLSLFDVQSQLIEFSVKVKDNIKEKFDQFGLEIVDLVVEDISLPKNLEEAFDKGSSVGLMGGMDRYTKIRSLDAMNSAAENEGGGFAGMGAGMGAGAAIGNMMGQVFSQNPQGQQNQQPVQNQQTSPCPKCNNPVQQGTKFCPNCGQSMMPQKATCVKCNNEINQGTKFCPECGASQDLSCSNCGTKLNPGTKFCPDCGNKA
;
A
#
# COMPACT_ATOMS: atom_id res chain seq x y z
N MET A 1 -22.24 -70.09 -10.79
CA MET A 1 -21.42 -68.91 -10.46
C MET A 1 -20.02 -69.21 -10.94
N GLY A 2 -19.64 -68.61 -12.07
CA GLY A 2 -18.62 -69.16 -12.95
C GLY A 2 -17.21 -68.68 -12.61
N LEU A 3 -16.22 -69.53 -12.90
CA LEU A 3 -14.78 -69.24 -12.89
C LEU A 3 -14.41 -67.89 -13.56
N MET A 4 -15.24 -67.41 -14.49
CA MET A 4 -15.07 -66.13 -15.20
C MET A 4 -15.31 -64.88 -14.34
N ASP A 5 -16.13 -64.96 -13.29
CA ASP A 5 -16.30 -63.85 -12.33
C ASP A 5 -15.11 -63.73 -11.37
N PHE A 6 -14.40 -64.83 -11.15
CA PHE A 6 -13.15 -64.87 -10.36
C PHE A 6 -11.98 -64.25 -11.12
N ILE A 7 -11.87 -64.49 -12.43
CA ILE A 7 -10.78 -63.95 -13.27
C ILE A 7 -10.96 -62.44 -13.55
N LYS A 8 -12.19 -61.94 -13.67
CA LYS A 8 -12.45 -60.48 -13.80
C LYS A 8 -12.17 -59.69 -12.52
N GLY A 9 -12.11 -60.35 -11.36
CA GLY A 9 -11.79 -59.72 -10.07
C GLY A 9 -10.31 -59.35 -9.88
N GLN A 10 -9.40 -59.96 -10.66
CA GLN A 10 -7.94 -59.85 -10.52
C GLN A 10 -7.26 -58.99 -11.61
N LEU A 11 -7.99 -58.12 -12.31
CA LEU A 11 -7.32 -57.11 -13.13
C LEU A 11 -6.55 -56.18 -12.18
N ILE A 12 -5.23 -56.08 -12.40
CA ILE A 12 -4.35 -55.13 -11.71
C ILE A 12 -4.92 -53.73 -11.96
N GLU A 13 -5.32 -53.07 -10.88
CA GLU A 13 -5.81 -51.71 -10.94
C GLU A 13 -4.61 -50.79 -11.19
N VAL A 14 -4.61 -50.12 -12.35
CA VAL A 14 -3.60 -49.11 -12.68
C VAL A 14 -4.13 -47.76 -12.23
N ILE A 15 -3.44 -47.16 -11.27
CA ILE A 15 -3.77 -45.86 -10.70
C ILE A 15 -2.79 -44.85 -11.28
N GLU A 16 -3.30 -43.98 -12.14
CA GLU A 16 -2.51 -42.92 -12.75
C GLU A 16 -3.38 -41.68 -13.01
N TRP A 17 -2.74 -40.52 -13.11
CA TRP A 17 -3.41 -39.30 -13.51
C TRP A 17 -2.55 -38.51 -14.50
N THR A 18 -3.16 -38.15 -15.63
CA THR A 18 -2.57 -37.21 -16.59
C THR A 18 -3.28 -35.87 -16.45
N ASP A 19 -2.58 -34.90 -15.88
CA ASP A 19 -3.11 -33.54 -15.80
C ASP A 19 -2.97 -32.81 -17.13
N SER A 20 -4.10 -32.37 -17.69
CA SER A 20 -4.15 -31.51 -18.88
C SER A 20 -4.44 -30.05 -18.55
N THR A 21 -4.59 -29.71 -17.26
CA THR A 21 -4.96 -28.37 -16.80
C THR A 21 -3.72 -27.54 -16.42
N SER A 22 -3.88 -26.23 -16.33
CA SER A 22 -2.83 -25.32 -15.82
C SER A 22 -3.06 -24.89 -14.36
N ASP A 23 -4.25 -25.14 -13.82
CA ASP A 23 -4.73 -24.57 -12.55
C ASP A 23 -5.05 -25.61 -11.47
N THR A 24 -5.03 -26.91 -11.78
CA THR A 24 -5.28 -27.96 -10.78
C THR A 24 -4.03 -28.20 -9.95
N ILE A 25 -4.15 -28.05 -8.63
CA ILE A 25 -3.10 -28.36 -7.66
C ILE A 25 -3.24 -29.78 -7.16
N VAL A 26 -4.46 -30.17 -6.76
CA VAL A 26 -4.75 -31.50 -6.21
C VAL A 26 -5.93 -32.12 -6.93
N TYR A 27 -5.79 -33.41 -7.25
CA TYR A 27 -6.81 -34.26 -7.82
C TYR A 27 -6.94 -35.54 -6.99
N ARG A 28 -8.14 -35.81 -6.47
CA ARG A 28 -8.46 -37.10 -5.83
C ARG A 28 -8.81 -38.12 -6.90
N PHE A 29 -8.05 -39.20 -6.97
CA PHE A 29 -8.35 -40.30 -7.85
C PHE A 29 -9.67 -41.00 -7.44
N PRO A 30 -10.61 -41.20 -8.36
CA PRO A 30 -11.89 -41.81 -8.05
C PRO A 30 -11.73 -43.34 -7.90
N VAL A 31 -11.71 -43.82 -6.66
CA VAL A 31 -11.71 -45.26 -6.37
C VAL A 31 -13.13 -45.71 -6.01
N ALA A 32 -13.60 -46.79 -6.63
CA ALA A 32 -14.91 -47.38 -6.30
C ALA A 32 -14.93 -47.82 -4.82
N ASN A 33 -15.94 -47.37 -4.05
CA ASN A 33 -16.05 -47.59 -2.60
C ASN A 33 -14.84 -47.15 -1.75
N LYS A 34 -13.88 -46.39 -2.32
CA LYS A 34 -12.60 -46.05 -1.69
C LYS A 34 -11.77 -47.28 -1.31
N GLU A 35 -11.94 -48.40 -2.01
CA GLU A 35 -11.21 -49.63 -1.74
C GLU A 35 -10.16 -49.86 -2.81
N ILE A 36 -8.88 -49.73 -2.44
CA ILE A 36 -7.77 -50.02 -3.35
C ILE A 36 -7.40 -51.49 -3.20
N LYS A 37 -7.31 -52.20 -4.33
CA LYS A 37 -6.92 -53.61 -4.35
C LYS A 37 -5.43 -53.77 -4.04
N MET A 38 -5.09 -54.85 -3.35
CA MET A 38 -3.69 -55.25 -3.13
C MET A 38 -3.01 -55.57 -4.46
N GLY A 39 -1.78 -55.10 -4.64
CA GLY A 39 -1.04 -55.24 -5.90
C GLY A 39 -1.47 -54.25 -6.99
N ALA A 40 -2.26 -53.22 -6.65
CA ALA A 40 -2.52 -52.11 -7.58
C ALA A 40 -1.21 -51.40 -7.95
N MET A 41 -1.09 -51.01 -9.21
CA MET A 41 0.11 -50.33 -9.73
C MET A 41 -0.15 -48.83 -9.75
N LEU A 42 0.61 -48.08 -8.95
CA LEU A 42 0.57 -46.63 -8.91
C LEU A 42 1.67 -46.06 -9.81
N THR A 43 1.27 -45.35 -10.86
CA THR A 43 2.20 -44.60 -11.72
C THR A 43 2.13 -43.13 -11.35
N VAL A 44 3.23 -42.60 -10.81
CA VAL A 44 3.42 -41.18 -10.53
C VAL A 44 4.28 -40.58 -11.63
N ARG A 45 3.77 -39.56 -12.32
CA ARG A 45 4.50 -38.93 -13.43
C ARG A 45 5.45 -37.86 -12.90
N GLU A 46 6.36 -37.43 -13.77
CA GLU A 46 7.18 -36.25 -13.51
C GLU A 46 6.32 -35.02 -13.20
N SER A 47 6.83 -34.15 -12.33
CA SER A 47 6.10 -32.98 -11.81
C SER A 47 4.79 -33.30 -11.06
N GLN A 48 4.68 -34.50 -10.51
CA GLN A 48 3.59 -34.93 -9.64
C GLN A 48 4.11 -35.68 -8.42
N ALA A 49 3.30 -35.70 -7.38
CA ALA A 49 3.41 -36.60 -6.24
C ALA A 49 2.05 -37.24 -5.97
N ALA A 50 2.04 -38.46 -5.45
CA ALA A 50 0.81 -39.12 -5.01
C ALA A 50 0.82 -39.24 -3.49
N VAL A 51 -0.14 -38.58 -2.85
CA VAL A 51 -0.38 -38.63 -1.41
C VAL A 51 -1.41 -39.70 -1.14
N PHE A 52 -1.02 -40.66 -0.32
CA PHE A 52 -1.85 -41.79 0.05
C PHE A 52 -2.45 -41.56 1.45
N VAL A 53 -3.77 -41.64 1.55
CA VAL A 53 -4.55 -41.42 2.78
C VAL A 53 -5.29 -42.69 3.12
N ASN A 54 -5.08 -43.23 4.32
CA ASN A 54 -5.78 -44.42 4.80
C ASN A 54 -6.59 -44.07 6.05
N GLU A 55 -7.87 -44.40 6.03
CA GLU A 55 -8.79 -44.18 7.16
C GLU A 55 -8.74 -42.73 7.70
N GLY A 56 -8.51 -41.75 6.81
CA GLY A 56 -8.44 -40.33 7.15
C GLY A 56 -7.07 -39.83 7.62
N VAL A 57 -6.05 -40.70 7.69
CA VAL A 57 -4.68 -40.35 8.07
C VAL A 57 -3.79 -40.34 6.83
N LEU A 58 -3.03 -39.27 6.64
CA LEU A 58 -1.99 -39.19 5.61
C LEU A 58 -0.89 -40.20 5.94
N ALA A 59 -0.80 -41.24 5.11
CA ALA A 59 0.03 -42.41 5.37
C ALA A 59 1.33 -42.41 4.57
N ASP A 60 1.35 -41.93 3.33
CA ASP A 60 2.61 -41.85 2.57
C ASP A 60 2.56 -40.83 1.43
N VAL A 61 3.74 -40.48 0.90
CA VAL A 61 3.91 -39.64 -0.29
C VAL A 61 4.85 -40.32 -1.29
N PHE A 62 4.33 -40.65 -2.46
CA PHE A 62 5.08 -41.22 -3.56
C PHE A 62 5.50 -40.14 -4.56
N TYR A 63 6.78 -40.13 -4.93
CA TYR A 63 7.37 -39.23 -5.92
C TYR A 63 7.40 -39.89 -7.31
N PRO A 64 7.83 -39.22 -8.40
CA PRO A 64 7.80 -39.79 -9.75
C PRO A 64 8.40 -41.20 -9.83
N GLY A 65 7.66 -42.14 -10.43
CA GLY A 65 8.03 -43.55 -10.47
C GLY A 65 6.83 -44.49 -10.57
N LEU A 66 7.14 -45.79 -10.65
CA LEU A 66 6.17 -46.88 -10.66
C LEU A 66 6.25 -47.63 -9.34
N TYR A 67 5.12 -47.78 -8.66
CA TYR A 67 5.03 -48.42 -7.34
C TYR A 67 3.95 -49.50 -7.35
N GLU A 68 4.26 -50.62 -6.71
CA GLU A 68 3.26 -51.63 -6.38
C GLU A 68 2.71 -51.36 -4.97
N LEU A 69 1.40 -51.14 -4.86
CA LEU A 69 0.75 -50.82 -3.60
C LEU A 69 0.49 -52.09 -2.79
N ASN A 70 1.37 -52.33 -1.82
CA ASN A 70 1.27 -53.42 -0.84
C ASN A 70 1.34 -52.87 0.59
N THR A 71 0.49 -53.38 1.49
CA THR A 71 0.44 -53.00 2.92
C THR A 71 1.76 -53.18 3.66
N SER A 72 2.62 -54.11 3.21
CA SER A 72 3.94 -54.35 3.77
C SER A 72 4.98 -53.26 3.44
N ASN A 73 4.77 -52.49 2.37
CA ASN A 73 5.74 -51.51 1.88
C ASN A 73 5.40 -50.07 2.27
N MET A 74 4.35 -49.84 3.08
CA MET A 74 3.90 -48.52 3.50
C MET A 74 4.26 -48.26 4.99
N PRO A 75 5.29 -47.43 5.29
CA PRO A 75 5.90 -47.33 6.61
C PRO A 75 4.95 -46.94 7.76
N ILE A 76 3.94 -46.10 7.48
CA ILE A 76 2.96 -45.65 8.48
C ILE A 76 1.83 -46.67 8.65
N LEU A 77 1.41 -47.37 7.59
CA LEU A 77 0.38 -48.41 7.68
C LEU A 77 0.85 -49.62 8.48
N THR A 78 2.13 -50.01 8.34
CA THR A 78 2.69 -51.13 9.11
C THR A 78 2.67 -50.85 10.62
N LYS A 79 2.74 -49.58 11.04
CA LYS A 79 2.62 -49.16 12.45
C LYS A 79 1.18 -49.07 12.95
N LEU A 80 0.22 -48.75 12.07
CA LEU A 80 -1.20 -48.60 12.41
C LEU A 80 -2.01 -49.91 12.34
N LYS A 81 -1.61 -50.89 11.53
CA LYS A 81 -2.35 -52.14 11.30
C LYS A 81 -1.69 -53.39 11.90
N SER A 82 -1.42 -53.39 13.19
CA SER A 82 -1.09 -54.60 13.95
C SER A 82 -2.33 -55.41 14.40
N TRP A 83 -3.44 -55.41 13.63
CA TRP A 83 -4.71 -55.99 14.09
C TRP A 83 -5.28 -57.07 13.16
N LYS A 84 -5.03 -58.33 13.55
CA LYS A 84 -5.83 -59.58 13.46
C LYS A 84 -6.54 -60.02 12.16
N TYR A 85 -6.53 -59.27 11.06
CA TYR A 85 -7.08 -59.74 9.77
C TYR A 85 -5.97 -59.73 8.72
N GLY A 86 -5.64 -60.93 8.22
CA GLY A 86 -4.46 -61.21 7.39
C GLY A 86 -4.30 -60.29 6.17
N PHE A 87 -3.05 -60.25 5.70
CA PHE A 87 -2.45 -59.35 4.70
C PHE A 87 -3.14 -59.19 3.33
N ASN A 88 -4.35 -59.73 3.10
CA ASN A 88 -4.99 -59.81 1.78
C ASN A 88 -6.39 -59.15 1.68
N SER A 89 -6.80 -58.30 2.64
CA SER A 89 -8.09 -57.58 2.56
C SER A 89 -7.93 -56.20 1.90
N PRO A 90 -8.85 -55.80 1.00
CA PRO A 90 -8.96 -54.41 0.54
C PRO A 90 -9.03 -53.45 1.73
N PHE A 91 -8.39 -52.30 1.60
CA PHE A 91 -8.36 -51.27 2.64
C PHE A 91 -9.04 -49.99 2.13
N LYS A 92 -9.67 -49.25 3.05
CA LYS A 92 -10.28 -47.96 2.74
C LYS A 92 -9.21 -46.89 2.63
N ALA A 93 -8.89 -46.51 1.40
CA ALA A 93 -7.89 -45.49 1.11
C ALA A 93 -8.28 -44.57 -0.04
N GLU A 94 -7.65 -43.41 -0.02
CA GLU A 94 -7.77 -42.39 -1.04
C GLU A 94 -6.37 -42.06 -1.55
N ILE A 95 -6.26 -41.85 -2.87
CA ILE A 95 -5.06 -41.35 -3.51
C ILE A 95 -5.34 -39.96 -4.03
N TYR A 96 -4.47 -39.03 -3.65
CA TYR A 96 -4.47 -37.66 -4.10
C TYR A 96 -3.22 -37.42 -4.92
N PHE A 97 -3.40 -37.10 -6.19
CA PHE A 97 -2.29 -36.58 -6.98
C PHE A 97 -2.15 -35.09 -6.73
N VAL A 98 -0.92 -34.66 -6.44
CA VAL A 98 -0.53 -33.28 -6.19
C VAL A 98 0.46 -32.88 -7.27
N ASN A 99 0.15 -31.82 -8.01
CA ASN A 99 1.07 -31.28 -9.00
C ASN A 99 2.20 -30.50 -8.31
N THR A 100 3.44 -30.86 -8.64
CA THR A 100 4.66 -30.19 -8.16
C THR A 100 5.31 -29.31 -9.23
N LYS A 101 4.67 -29.19 -10.40
CA LYS A 101 5.02 -28.20 -11.43
C LYS A 101 4.87 -26.76 -10.90
N GLN A 102 5.46 -25.81 -11.59
CA GLN A 102 5.26 -24.39 -11.29
C GLN A 102 3.90 -23.91 -11.80
N PHE A 103 3.16 -23.24 -10.93
CA PHE A 103 1.98 -22.46 -11.28
C PHE A 103 2.44 -21.04 -11.61
N LEU A 104 2.49 -20.76 -12.91
CA LEU A 104 3.03 -19.50 -13.45
C LEU A 104 1.98 -18.40 -13.49
N ASP A 105 2.45 -17.15 -13.59
CA ASP A 105 1.65 -15.95 -13.88
C ASP A 105 0.42 -15.75 -12.97
N GLN A 106 0.55 -16.13 -11.70
CA GLN A 106 -0.50 -15.90 -10.70
C GLN A 106 -0.55 -14.42 -10.38
N LYS A 107 -1.73 -13.81 -10.51
CA LYS A 107 -1.88 -12.36 -10.38
C LYS A 107 -2.01 -11.95 -8.92
N TRP A 108 -1.45 -10.80 -8.58
CA TRP A 108 -1.68 -10.15 -7.30
C TRP A 108 -1.81 -8.64 -7.48
N GLY A 109 -2.49 -8.00 -6.54
CA GLY A 109 -2.58 -6.55 -6.51
C GLY A 109 -3.39 -6.03 -5.33
N THR A 110 -3.24 -4.75 -5.05
CA THR A 110 -4.02 -4.04 -4.03
C THR A 110 -5.47 -3.87 -4.52
N GLN A 111 -6.45 -4.37 -3.76
CA GLN A 111 -7.87 -4.15 -4.09
C GLN A 111 -8.28 -2.67 -3.96
N SER A 112 -7.66 -1.96 -3.02
CA SER A 112 -7.79 -0.52 -2.85
C SER A 112 -6.42 0.07 -2.49
N PRO A 113 -6.17 1.36 -2.80
CA PRO A 113 -4.90 1.99 -2.49
C PRO A 113 -4.56 1.87 -1.01
N VAL A 114 -3.34 1.40 -0.71
CA VAL A 114 -2.86 1.18 0.64
C VAL A 114 -2.09 2.40 1.11
N MET A 115 -2.33 2.80 2.37
CA MET A 115 -1.55 3.86 3.01
C MET A 115 -0.15 3.35 3.33
N VAL A 116 0.87 4.09 2.91
CA VAL A 116 2.27 3.91 3.33
C VAL A 116 2.87 5.26 3.72
N LYS A 117 3.99 5.20 4.44
CA LYS A 117 4.78 6.38 4.77
C LYS A 117 5.98 6.47 3.83
N ASP A 118 5.97 7.49 3.01
CA ASP A 118 7.04 7.88 2.13
C ASP A 118 7.97 8.92 2.81
N PRO A 119 9.30 8.79 2.68
CA PRO A 119 10.27 9.76 3.23
C PRO A 119 10.15 11.19 2.68
N GLU A 120 9.75 11.37 1.42
CA GLU A 120 9.68 12.67 0.73
C GLU A 120 8.28 13.30 0.81
N PHE A 121 7.24 12.47 0.69
CA PHE A 121 5.85 12.89 0.57
C PHE A 121 5.00 12.66 1.83
N GLY A 122 5.55 12.01 2.85
CA GLY A 122 4.82 11.71 4.08
C GLY A 122 3.82 10.58 3.89
N GLN A 123 2.56 10.76 4.27
CA GLN A 123 1.55 9.69 4.13
C GLN A 123 0.92 9.70 2.74
N VAL A 124 1.08 8.59 2.02
CA VAL A 124 0.66 8.45 0.63
C VAL A 124 -0.16 7.18 0.43
N ARG A 125 -1.10 7.22 -0.52
CA ARG A 125 -1.90 6.07 -0.94
C ARG A 125 -1.34 5.54 -2.24
N LEU A 126 -0.88 4.30 -2.26
CA LEU A 126 -0.41 3.66 -3.49
C LEU A 126 -1.22 2.42 -3.83
N GLY A 127 -1.44 2.22 -5.12
CA GLY A 127 -1.83 0.91 -5.65
C GLY A 127 -0.59 0.16 -6.09
N ALA A 128 -0.58 -1.16 -6.00
CA ALA A 128 0.49 -1.98 -6.56
C ALA A 128 -0.11 -3.25 -7.16
N ARG A 129 0.51 -3.75 -8.23
CA ARG A 129 0.10 -5.00 -8.88
C ARG A 129 1.29 -5.73 -9.47
N GLY A 130 1.09 -7.00 -9.73
CA GLY A 130 2.03 -7.78 -10.51
C GLY A 130 1.64 -9.25 -10.53
N LYS A 131 2.66 -10.09 -10.59
CA LYS A 131 2.51 -11.52 -10.74
C LYS A 131 3.53 -12.29 -9.90
N PHE A 132 3.21 -13.53 -9.60
CA PHE A 132 4.09 -14.44 -8.87
C PHE A 132 3.93 -15.85 -9.42
N SER A 133 4.92 -16.69 -9.14
CA SER A 133 4.90 -18.11 -9.46
C SER A 133 5.26 -18.91 -8.23
N TYR A 134 4.61 -20.06 -8.04
CA TYR A 134 4.88 -20.94 -6.92
C TYR A 134 4.79 -22.40 -7.34
N ARG A 135 5.29 -23.30 -6.49
CA ARG A 135 5.10 -24.74 -6.65
C ARG A 135 4.90 -25.43 -5.30
N VAL A 136 4.31 -26.61 -5.32
CA VAL A 136 4.23 -27.47 -4.14
C VAL A 136 5.55 -28.21 -3.98
N VAL A 137 6.19 -28.05 -2.81
CA VAL A 137 7.46 -28.72 -2.46
C VAL A 137 7.27 -29.79 -1.38
N ASP A 138 6.28 -29.61 -0.50
CA ASP A 138 5.89 -30.61 0.50
C ASP A 138 4.39 -30.93 0.36
N PRO A 139 4.06 -31.96 -0.45
CA PRO A 139 2.67 -32.37 -0.68
C PRO A 139 1.94 -32.76 0.62
N ALA A 140 2.65 -33.37 1.57
CA ALA A 140 2.02 -33.80 2.83
C ALA A 140 1.67 -32.62 3.73
N LYS A 141 2.53 -31.61 3.80
CA LYS A 141 2.27 -30.38 4.55
C LYS A 141 1.18 -29.56 3.87
N PHE A 142 1.25 -29.39 2.55
CA PHE A 142 0.22 -28.70 1.77
C PHE A 142 -1.17 -29.30 2.00
N MET A 143 -1.27 -30.64 1.91
CA MET A 143 -2.54 -31.34 2.14
C MET A 143 -3.08 -31.15 3.56
N ARG A 144 -2.22 -31.12 4.58
CA ARG A 144 -2.65 -30.93 5.98
C ARG A 144 -3.16 -29.53 6.27
N GLU A 145 -2.55 -28.50 5.67
CA GLU A 145 -2.88 -27.10 5.96
C GLU A 145 -4.01 -26.54 5.08
N HIS A 146 -4.09 -26.96 3.81
CA HIS A 146 -4.98 -26.33 2.83
C HIS A 146 -6.06 -27.22 2.25
N PHE A 147 -5.91 -28.53 2.35
CA PHE A 147 -6.78 -29.45 1.66
C PHE A 147 -7.81 -30.08 2.59
N GLY A 148 -9.09 -29.88 2.27
CA GLY A 148 -10.22 -30.53 2.95
C GLY A 148 -10.59 -31.87 2.28
N THR A 149 -11.89 -32.14 2.13
CA THR A 149 -12.39 -33.37 1.49
C THR A 149 -12.76 -33.20 0.01
N LYS A 150 -12.35 -32.07 -0.61
CA LYS A 150 -12.65 -31.74 -2.02
C LYS A 150 -12.04 -32.80 -2.94
N ALA A 151 -12.66 -33.03 -4.11
CA ALA A 151 -12.10 -33.93 -5.12
C ALA A 151 -11.04 -33.22 -5.99
N ILE A 152 -11.17 -31.90 -6.17
CA ILE A 152 -10.30 -31.08 -7.00
C ILE A 152 -10.00 -29.81 -6.21
N TYR A 153 -8.74 -29.39 -6.19
CA TYR A 153 -8.28 -28.14 -5.59
C TYR A 153 -7.49 -27.35 -6.62
N LYS A 154 -7.86 -26.08 -6.82
CA LYS A 154 -7.34 -25.22 -7.89
C LYS A 154 -6.57 -24.02 -7.34
N THR A 155 -5.78 -23.37 -8.19
CA THR A 155 -5.07 -22.12 -7.84
C THR A 155 -6.00 -20.99 -7.37
N SER A 156 -7.22 -20.92 -7.91
CA SER A 156 -8.24 -19.92 -7.53
C SER A 156 -8.64 -19.98 -6.05
N GLU A 157 -8.47 -21.14 -5.40
CA GLU A 157 -8.80 -21.34 -3.98
C GLU A 157 -7.82 -20.61 -3.05
N LEU A 158 -6.61 -20.29 -3.54
CA LEU A 158 -5.54 -19.64 -2.78
C LEU A 158 -5.28 -18.20 -3.19
N GLU A 159 -5.86 -17.75 -4.30
CA GLU A 159 -5.58 -16.45 -4.92
C GLU A 159 -5.76 -15.29 -3.93
N ASP A 160 -6.89 -15.23 -3.24
CA ASP A 160 -7.20 -14.17 -2.29
C ASP A 160 -6.26 -14.16 -1.06
N THR A 161 -5.89 -15.35 -0.61
CA THR A 161 -5.00 -15.53 0.54
C THR A 161 -3.58 -15.08 0.19
N PHE A 162 -3.04 -15.53 -0.94
CA PHE A 162 -1.71 -15.14 -1.39
C PHE A 162 -1.62 -13.68 -1.77
N ARG A 163 -2.64 -13.13 -2.45
CA ARG A 163 -2.71 -11.70 -2.72
C ARG A 163 -2.65 -10.88 -1.43
N SER A 164 -3.41 -11.27 -0.41
CA SER A 164 -3.41 -10.58 0.89
C SER A 164 -2.04 -10.60 1.55
N TYR A 165 -1.37 -11.76 1.57
CA TYR A 165 -0.02 -11.86 2.11
C TYR A 165 0.98 -11.03 1.31
N ILE A 166 1.00 -11.15 -0.03
CA ILE A 166 1.93 -10.38 -0.87
C ILE A 166 1.77 -8.88 -0.63
N VAL A 167 0.53 -8.36 -0.58
CA VAL A 167 0.27 -6.95 -0.29
C VAL A 167 0.76 -6.57 1.11
N GLN A 168 0.57 -7.43 2.12
CA GLN A 168 1.05 -7.19 3.48
C GLN A 168 2.58 -7.08 3.53
N TYR A 169 3.29 -8.08 3.00
CA TYR A 169 4.75 -8.11 3.00
C TYR A 169 5.36 -7.02 2.12
N MET A 170 4.70 -6.65 1.01
CA MET A 170 5.10 -5.51 0.18
C MET A 170 5.06 -4.20 0.97
N LYS A 171 3.97 -3.93 1.70
CA LYS A 171 3.87 -2.72 2.54
C LYS A 171 4.93 -2.68 3.63
N ASP A 172 5.19 -3.81 4.27
CA ASP A 172 6.20 -3.92 5.31
C ASP A 172 7.60 -3.65 4.73
N THR A 173 7.89 -4.24 3.57
CA THR A 173 9.15 -4.03 2.86
C THR A 173 9.38 -2.57 2.46
N ILE A 174 8.33 -1.84 2.05
CA ILE A 174 8.40 -0.39 1.79
C ILE A 174 8.74 0.37 3.07
N ALA A 175 8.07 0.06 4.18
CA ALA A 175 8.28 0.74 5.45
C ALA A 175 9.71 0.51 5.99
N GLU A 176 10.24 -0.70 5.86
CA GLU A 176 11.58 -1.08 6.30
C GLU A 176 12.70 -0.55 5.40
N SER A 177 12.48 -0.49 4.09
CA SER A 177 13.50 -0.03 3.14
C SER A 177 13.84 1.44 3.31
N LYS A 178 12.89 2.25 3.81
CA LYS A 178 12.97 3.71 3.90
C LYS A 178 13.30 4.37 2.55
N LEU A 179 13.01 3.67 1.46
CA LEU A 179 13.15 4.17 0.10
C LEU A 179 12.00 5.14 -0.21
N SER A 180 12.27 6.18 -1.00
CA SER A 180 11.17 6.95 -1.58
C SER A 180 10.39 6.08 -2.57
N LEU A 181 9.14 6.43 -2.83
CA LEU A 181 8.32 5.80 -3.86
C LEU A 181 9.03 5.80 -5.22
N PHE A 182 9.77 6.85 -5.54
CA PHE A 182 10.54 6.92 -6.78
C PHE A 182 11.71 5.97 -6.80
N ASP A 183 12.42 5.84 -5.67
CA ASP A 183 13.49 4.85 -5.55
C ASP A 183 12.94 3.43 -5.76
N VAL A 184 11.81 3.11 -5.10
CA VAL A 184 11.12 1.83 -5.27
C VAL A 184 10.70 1.61 -6.74
N GLN A 185 10.15 2.62 -7.41
CA GLN A 185 9.79 2.54 -8.82
C GLN A 185 11.01 2.36 -9.75
N SER A 186 12.16 2.95 -9.39
CA SER A 186 13.40 2.82 -10.17
C SER A 186 14.11 1.47 -9.95
N GLN A 187 13.84 0.80 -8.82
CA GLN A 187 14.50 -0.43 -8.37
C GLN A 187 13.47 -1.57 -8.18
N LEU A 188 12.50 -1.68 -9.09
CA LEU A 188 11.42 -2.67 -8.97
C LEU A 188 11.93 -4.11 -8.94
N ILE A 189 13.06 -4.41 -9.59
CA ILE A 189 13.63 -5.76 -9.61
C ILE A 189 14.13 -6.12 -8.21
N GLU A 190 15.00 -5.30 -7.64
CA GLU A 190 15.57 -5.47 -6.30
C GLU A 190 14.47 -5.47 -5.24
N PHE A 191 13.50 -4.57 -5.38
CA PHE A 191 12.34 -4.52 -4.51
C PHE A 191 11.51 -5.81 -4.59
N SER A 192 11.24 -6.33 -5.78
CA SER A 192 10.51 -7.59 -5.97
C SER A 192 11.21 -8.78 -5.32
N VAL A 193 12.54 -8.87 -5.48
CA VAL A 193 13.37 -9.90 -4.82
C VAL A 193 13.25 -9.78 -3.31
N LYS A 194 13.36 -8.57 -2.75
CA LYS A 194 13.25 -8.34 -1.30
C LYS A 194 11.88 -8.74 -0.76
N VAL A 195 10.79 -8.41 -1.46
CA VAL A 195 9.43 -8.84 -1.07
C VAL A 195 9.31 -10.36 -1.12
N LYS A 196 9.87 -11.01 -2.15
CA LYS A 196 9.90 -12.48 -2.28
C LYS A 196 10.61 -13.13 -1.10
N ASP A 197 11.78 -12.62 -0.74
CA ASP A 197 12.58 -13.18 0.35
C ASP A 197 11.87 -13.02 1.70
N ASN A 198 11.24 -11.87 1.93
CA ASN A 198 10.48 -11.62 3.15
C ASN A 198 9.25 -12.54 3.28
N ILE A 199 8.54 -12.85 2.19
CA ILE A 199 7.33 -13.70 2.24
C ILE A 199 7.66 -15.21 2.18
N LYS A 200 8.89 -15.59 1.83
CA LYS A 200 9.30 -16.98 1.60
C LYS A 200 8.90 -17.93 2.74
N GLU A 201 9.23 -17.57 3.97
CA GLU A 201 8.92 -18.40 5.14
C GLU A 201 7.41 -18.67 5.29
N LYS A 202 6.57 -17.70 4.87
CA LYS A 202 5.12 -17.85 4.91
C LYS A 202 4.62 -18.89 3.91
N PHE A 203 5.21 -18.96 2.71
CA PHE A 203 4.92 -20.01 1.74
C PHE A 203 5.44 -21.37 2.23
N ASP A 204 6.65 -21.41 2.81
CA ASP A 204 7.25 -22.64 3.33
C ASP A 204 6.36 -23.26 4.44
N GLN A 205 5.70 -22.45 5.27
CA GLN A 205 4.71 -22.90 6.26
C GLN A 205 3.53 -23.66 5.66
N PHE A 206 3.23 -23.44 4.39
CA PHE A 206 2.15 -24.10 3.66
C PHE A 206 2.62 -25.27 2.79
N GLY A 207 3.91 -25.63 2.84
CA GLY A 207 4.48 -26.66 1.96
C GLY A 207 4.67 -26.18 0.52
N LEU A 208 4.71 -24.87 0.33
CA LEU A 208 4.85 -24.21 -0.96
C LEU A 208 6.18 -23.47 -1.04
N GLU A 209 6.74 -23.38 -2.24
CA GLU A 209 7.86 -22.52 -2.54
C GLU A 209 7.37 -21.40 -3.45
N ILE A 210 7.62 -20.15 -3.06
CA ILE A 210 7.50 -19.02 -3.98
C ILE A 210 8.74 -18.99 -4.86
N VAL A 211 8.54 -19.27 -6.16
CA VAL A 211 9.63 -19.37 -7.12
C VAL A 211 10.05 -17.98 -7.58
N ASP A 212 9.05 -17.18 -7.95
CA ASP A 212 9.25 -15.83 -8.46
C ASP A 212 8.14 -14.89 -7.98
N LEU A 213 8.49 -13.61 -7.83
CA LEU A 213 7.56 -12.54 -7.52
C LEU A 213 8.01 -11.30 -8.27
N VAL A 214 7.07 -10.69 -8.98
CA VAL A 214 7.29 -9.50 -9.79
C VAL A 214 6.29 -8.44 -9.38
N VAL A 215 6.80 -7.26 -9.03
CA VAL A 215 6.04 -6.02 -8.93
C VAL A 215 6.11 -5.37 -10.31
N GLU A 216 5.00 -5.38 -11.03
CA GLU A 216 4.95 -4.83 -12.40
C GLU A 216 4.76 -3.31 -12.39
N ASP A 217 3.97 -2.82 -11.44
CA ASP A 217 3.51 -1.44 -11.43
C ASP A 217 3.11 -0.99 -10.03
N ILE A 218 3.47 0.26 -9.70
CA ILE A 218 3.09 0.96 -8.49
C ILE A 218 2.39 2.25 -8.90
N SER A 219 1.07 2.24 -8.80
CA SER A 219 0.22 3.37 -9.12
C SER A 219 0.32 4.46 -8.05
N LEU A 220 0.76 5.64 -8.48
CA LEU A 220 0.77 6.86 -7.70
C LEU A 220 -0.64 7.49 -7.67
N PRO A 221 -1.00 8.17 -6.57
CA PRO A 221 -2.24 8.92 -6.54
C PRO A 221 -2.09 10.18 -7.41
N LYS A 222 -3.13 10.55 -8.15
CA LYS A 222 -3.11 11.63 -9.16
C LYS A 222 -2.53 12.96 -8.67
N ASN A 223 -2.79 13.32 -7.42
CA ASN A 223 -2.28 14.57 -6.85
C ASN A 223 -0.75 14.58 -6.70
N LEU A 224 -0.13 13.42 -6.50
CA LEU A 224 1.33 13.26 -6.45
C LEU A 224 1.92 13.22 -7.86
N GLU A 225 1.23 12.58 -8.79
CA GLU A 225 1.58 12.58 -10.22
C GLU A 225 1.60 14.01 -10.78
N GLU A 226 0.53 14.79 -10.56
CA GLU A 226 0.45 16.20 -10.98
C GLU A 226 1.52 17.08 -10.31
N ALA A 227 1.79 16.86 -9.02
CA ALA A 227 2.81 17.59 -8.29
C ALA A 227 4.22 17.27 -8.83
N PHE A 228 4.47 16.00 -9.17
CA PHE A 228 5.71 15.55 -9.77
C PHE A 228 5.89 16.11 -11.18
N ASP A 229 4.88 16.03 -12.05
CA ASP A 229 4.93 16.59 -13.41
C ASP A 229 5.18 18.10 -13.39
N LYS A 230 4.56 18.80 -12.44
CA LYS A 230 4.80 20.23 -12.22
C LYS A 230 6.21 20.50 -11.70
N GLY A 231 6.70 19.73 -10.74
CA GLY A 231 8.07 19.86 -10.23
C GLY A 231 9.12 19.56 -11.30
N SER A 232 8.93 18.48 -12.06
CA SER A 232 9.78 18.07 -13.18
C SER A 232 9.81 19.12 -14.28
N SER A 233 8.65 19.66 -14.67
CA SER A 233 8.59 20.75 -15.66
C SER A 233 9.30 22.03 -15.18
N VAL A 234 9.20 22.38 -13.89
CA VAL A 234 9.98 23.49 -13.31
C VAL A 234 11.48 23.20 -13.37
N GLY A 235 11.90 21.98 -13.03
CA GLY A 235 13.31 21.54 -13.10
C GLY A 235 13.87 21.61 -14.53
N LEU A 236 13.15 21.04 -15.50
CA LEU A 236 13.51 21.08 -16.93
C LEU A 236 13.58 22.51 -17.48
N MET A 237 12.72 23.41 -16.98
CA MET A 237 12.76 24.82 -17.34
C MET A 237 13.94 25.58 -16.71
N GLY A 238 14.80 24.94 -15.90
CA GLY A 238 15.95 25.57 -15.25
C GLY A 238 15.66 26.11 -13.86
N GLY A 239 14.70 25.51 -13.15
CA GLY A 239 14.37 25.82 -11.76
C GLY A 239 13.28 26.90 -11.58
N MET A 240 12.96 27.17 -10.31
CA MET A 240 11.84 28.03 -9.92
C MET A 240 11.97 29.46 -10.44
N ASP A 241 13.19 29.99 -10.49
CA ASP A 241 13.47 31.35 -11.00
C ASP A 241 13.12 31.49 -12.48
N ARG A 242 13.44 30.48 -13.28
CA ARG A 242 13.14 30.50 -14.71
C ARG A 242 11.66 30.21 -14.98
N TYR A 243 11.04 29.32 -14.20
CA TYR A 243 9.60 29.09 -14.27
C TYR A 243 8.78 30.33 -13.91
N THR A 244 9.13 31.04 -12.83
CA THR A 244 8.44 32.29 -12.45
C THR A 244 8.59 33.37 -13.52
N LYS A 245 9.78 33.48 -14.13
CA LYS A 245 10.01 34.38 -15.27
C LYS A 245 9.13 34.01 -16.48
N ILE A 246 9.07 32.74 -16.87
CA ILE A 246 8.23 32.28 -18.00
C ILE A 246 6.75 32.55 -17.70
N ARG A 247 6.26 32.17 -16.52
CA ARG A 247 4.88 32.48 -16.08
C ARG A 247 4.57 33.97 -16.07
N SER A 248 5.54 34.82 -15.70
CA SER A 248 5.36 36.27 -15.72
C SER A 248 5.24 36.81 -17.14
N LEU A 249 6.00 36.24 -18.08
CA LEU A 249 5.93 36.60 -19.51
C LEU A 249 4.61 36.10 -20.12
N ASP A 250 4.17 34.88 -19.81
CA ASP A 250 2.87 34.35 -20.27
C ASP A 250 1.69 35.17 -19.72
N ALA A 251 1.77 35.62 -18.46
CA ALA A 251 0.78 36.52 -17.88
C ALA A 251 0.78 37.90 -18.56
N MET A 252 1.94 38.42 -18.94
CA MET A 252 2.06 39.65 -19.73
C MET A 252 1.48 39.48 -21.14
N ASN A 253 1.78 38.37 -21.81
CA ASN A 253 1.28 38.07 -23.16
C ASN A 253 -0.23 37.84 -23.18
N SER A 254 -0.77 37.06 -22.24
CA SER A 254 -2.22 36.82 -22.14
C SER A 254 -3.02 38.07 -21.75
N ALA A 255 -2.42 39.00 -20.99
CA ALA A 255 -3.01 40.32 -20.76
C ALA A 255 -2.99 41.20 -22.02
N ALA A 256 -2.00 41.02 -22.89
CA ALA A 256 -1.91 41.69 -24.19
C ALA A 256 -2.84 41.07 -25.25
N GLU A 257 -3.07 39.76 -25.26
CA GLU A 257 -3.96 39.08 -26.22
C GLU A 257 -5.46 39.30 -25.91
N ASN A 258 -5.81 39.69 -24.68
CA ASN A 258 -7.17 40.10 -24.31
C ASN A 258 -7.48 41.56 -24.74
N GLU A 259 -7.23 41.87 -26.01
CA GLU A 259 -7.48 43.17 -26.66
C GLU A 259 -8.96 43.58 -26.74
N GLY A 260 -9.90 42.72 -26.29
CA GLY A 260 -11.33 43.04 -26.19
C GLY A 260 -11.73 43.92 -24.99
N GLY A 261 -10.83 44.12 -24.03
CA GLY A 261 -11.05 44.99 -22.85
C GLY A 261 -10.58 46.42 -23.09
N GLY A 262 -11.14 47.08 -24.10
CA GLY A 262 -10.73 48.41 -24.57
C GLY A 262 -10.54 49.45 -23.47
N PHE A 263 -9.42 50.19 -23.55
CA PHE A 263 -9.03 51.41 -22.83
C PHE A 263 -9.02 51.38 -21.28
N ALA A 264 -9.80 50.52 -20.61
CA ALA A 264 -9.81 50.35 -19.16
C ALA A 264 -8.68 49.43 -18.66
N GLY A 265 -8.22 48.47 -19.48
CA GLY A 265 -7.10 47.58 -19.16
C GLY A 265 -5.71 48.26 -19.23
N MET A 266 -5.57 49.31 -20.03
CA MET A 266 -4.31 50.04 -20.21
C MET A 266 -3.94 50.91 -18.99
N GLY A 267 -4.93 51.45 -18.28
CA GLY A 267 -4.71 52.21 -17.03
C GLY A 267 -4.30 51.34 -15.83
N ALA A 268 -4.78 50.09 -15.78
CA ALA A 268 -4.42 49.14 -14.73
C ALA A 268 -3.08 48.43 -15.01
N GLY A 269 -2.78 48.10 -16.27
CA GLY A 269 -1.53 47.46 -16.69
C GLY A 269 -0.31 48.37 -16.56
N MET A 270 -0.42 49.66 -16.93
CA MET A 270 0.67 50.63 -16.71
C MET A 270 0.78 51.09 -15.25
N GLY A 271 -0.33 51.20 -14.52
CA GLY A 271 -0.32 51.55 -13.09
C GLY A 271 0.33 50.48 -12.20
N ALA A 272 0.10 49.20 -12.51
CA ALA A 272 0.77 48.09 -11.84
C ALA A 272 2.21 47.87 -12.33
N GLY A 273 2.48 48.06 -13.62
CA GLY A 273 3.82 47.95 -14.20
C GLY A 273 4.80 49.02 -13.68
N ALA A 274 4.32 50.25 -13.43
CA ALA A 274 5.12 51.31 -12.81
C ALA A 274 5.37 51.08 -11.31
N ALA A 275 4.42 50.45 -10.60
CA ALA A 275 4.59 50.10 -9.19
C ALA A 275 5.62 48.95 -9.01
N ILE A 276 5.60 47.96 -9.89
CA ILE A 276 6.58 46.86 -9.90
C ILE A 276 7.94 47.33 -10.45
N GLY A 277 7.96 48.22 -11.45
CA GLY A 277 9.18 48.82 -12.00
C GLY A 277 9.95 49.68 -11.00
N ASN A 278 9.25 50.48 -10.19
CA ASN A 278 9.88 51.25 -9.11
C ASN A 278 10.37 50.37 -7.94
N MET A 279 9.68 49.26 -7.67
CA MET A 279 10.11 48.31 -6.64
C MET A 279 11.33 47.47 -7.09
N MET A 280 11.41 47.12 -8.38
CA MET A 280 12.53 46.36 -8.95
C MET A 280 13.75 47.26 -9.22
N GLY A 281 13.56 48.54 -9.54
CA GLY A 281 14.64 49.53 -9.68
C GLY A 281 15.38 49.81 -8.36
N GLN A 282 14.68 49.76 -7.22
CA GLN A 282 15.31 49.89 -5.91
C GLN A 282 16.11 48.65 -5.47
N VAL A 283 15.82 47.47 -6.01
CA VAL A 283 16.55 46.23 -5.71
C VAL A 283 17.77 46.05 -6.62
N PHE A 284 17.75 46.58 -7.85
CA PHE A 284 18.85 46.46 -8.81
C PHE A 284 19.90 47.60 -8.74
N SER A 285 19.67 48.63 -7.92
CA SER A 285 20.59 49.78 -7.77
C SER A 285 21.69 49.57 -6.70
N GLN A 286 21.72 48.43 -6.00
CA GLN A 286 22.83 48.10 -5.10
C GLN A 286 23.86 47.25 -5.84
N ASN A 287 24.78 47.95 -6.51
CA ASN A 287 25.99 47.37 -7.08
C ASN A 287 27.02 47.06 -5.96
N PRO A 288 27.92 46.07 -6.15
CA PRO A 288 28.80 45.52 -5.13
C PRO A 288 30.23 46.09 -5.23
N GLN A 289 30.82 46.51 -4.12
CA GLN A 289 32.28 46.50 -3.89
C GLN A 289 32.65 47.03 -2.50
N GLY A 290 33.48 46.27 -1.78
CA GLY A 290 34.50 46.86 -0.91
C GLY A 290 34.29 46.83 0.60
N GLN A 291 34.87 45.80 1.23
CA GLN A 291 35.65 45.83 2.48
C GLN A 291 34.97 46.00 3.85
N GLN A 292 35.04 44.89 4.59
CA GLN A 292 35.51 44.75 5.99
C GLN A 292 35.36 45.96 6.92
N ASN A 293 34.45 45.84 7.90
CA ASN A 293 34.91 45.86 9.28
C ASN A 293 33.95 45.11 10.22
N GLN A 294 34.54 44.31 11.11
CA GLN A 294 33.87 43.63 12.21
C GLN A 294 33.50 44.65 13.28
N GLN A 295 32.27 44.58 13.82
CA GLN A 295 31.95 44.86 15.25
C GLN A 295 30.44 44.64 15.54
N PRO A 296 30.02 44.47 16.80
CA PRO A 296 29.31 43.27 17.24
C PRO A 296 27.80 43.43 17.43
N VAL A 297 27.14 42.28 17.30
CA VAL A 297 25.82 41.83 17.78
C VAL A 297 25.05 42.84 18.65
N GLN A 298 23.99 43.42 18.10
CA GLN A 298 22.86 43.93 18.88
C GLN A 298 21.65 43.02 18.74
N ASN A 299 21.15 42.63 19.90
CA ASN A 299 20.13 41.64 20.18
C ASN A 299 18.76 42.08 19.64
N GLN A 300 18.33 41.57 18.49
CA GLN A 300 16.98 41.80 17.96
C GLN A 300 16.01 40.78 18.56
N GLN A 301 15.06 41.27 19.36
CA GLN A 301 14.02 40.47 20.00
C GLN A 301 13.05 39.89 18.97
N THR A 302 12.99 38.57 18.87
CA THR A 302 12.02 37.82 18.05
C THR A 302 10.85 37.32 18.89
N SER A 303 9.63 37.32 18.37
CA SER A 303 8.45 36.70 19.00
C SER A 303 7.95 35.48 18.19
N PRO A 304 7.47 34.40 18.84
CA PRO A 304 7.01 33.22 18.14
C PRO A 304 5.67 33.44 17.43
N CYS A 305 5.52 32.93 16.22
CA CYS A 305 4.27 32.99 15.46
C CYS A 305 3.17 32.12 16.11
N PRO A 306 1.96 32.65 16.34
CA PRO A 306 0.90 31.91 17.03
C PRO A 306 0.35 30.68 16.27
N LYS A 307 0.65 30.54 14.97
CA LYS A 307 0.16 29.41 14.15
C LYS A 307 1.23 28.33 13.91
N CYS A 308 2.47 28.72 13.63
CA CYS A 308 3.54 27.78 13.26
C CYS A 308 4.73 27.79 14.23
N ASN A 309 4.67 28.61 15.28
CA ASN A 309 5.67 28.73 16.34
C ASN A 309 7.08 29.17 15.91
N ASN A 310 7.28 29.51 14.64
CA ASN A 310 8.56 30.02 14.14
C ASN A 310 8.85 31.43 14.68
N PRO A 311 10.13 31.76 14.96
CA PRO A 311 10.52 33.09 15.43
C PRO A 311 10.32 34.12 14.32
N VAL A 312 9.62 35.21 14.65
CA VAL A 312 9.32 36.31 13.74
C VAL A 312 9.86 37.61 14.33
N GLN A 313 10.45 38.44 13.47
CA GLN A 313 10.98 39.75 13.84
C GLN A 313 9.83 40.70 14.24
N GLN A 314 9.98 41.43 15.35
CA GLN A 314 8.96 42.39 15.78
C GLN A 314 8.76 43.48 14.71
N GLY A 315 7.50 43.77 14.37
CA GLY A 315 7.13 44.77 13.36
C GLY A 315 6.74 44.20 11.98
N THR A 316 6.91 42.89 11.72
CA THR A 316 6.41 42.29 10.48
C THR A 316 4.90 42.10 10.54
N LYS A 317 4.16 42.58 9.53
CA LYS A 317 2.69 42.49 9.46
C LYS A 317 2.16 41.06 9.25
N PHE A 318 2.95 40.17 8.65
CA PHE A 318 2.62 38.78 8.40
C PHE A 318 3.83 37.89 8.69
N CYS A 319 3.59 36.68 9.19
CA CYS A 319 4.64 35.68 9.39
C CYS A 319 5.23 35.28 8.03
N PRO A 320 6.55 35.42 7.80
CA PRO A 320 7.19 35.07 6.54
C PRO A 320 7.09 33.59 6.18
N ASN A 321 6.83 32.73 7.17
CA ASN A 321 6.90 31.28 7.02
C ASN A 321 5.51 30.63 6.79
N CYS A 322 4.44 31.21 7.33
CA CYS A 322 3.08 30.64 7.20
C CYS A 322 2.01 31.63 6.71
N GLY A 323 2.36 32.89 6.47
CA GLY A 323 1.44 33.93 5.98
C GLY A 323 0.44 34.45 7.02
N GLN A 324 0.49 33.98 8.27
CA GLN A 324 -0.42 34.43 9.32
C GLN A 324 -0.20 35.90 9.66
N SER A 325 -1.28 36.70 9.70
CA SER A 325 -1.19 38.10 10.14
C SER A 325 -0.72 38.19 11.59
N MET A 326 0.29 39.02 11.82
CA MET A 326 0.85 39.33 13.14
C MET A 326 0.32 40.68 13.67
N MET A 327 -0.62 41.31 12.96
CA MET A 327 -1.29 42.51 13.46
C MET A 327 -2.28 42.14 14.56
N PRO A 328 -2.35 42.88 15.66
CA PRO A 328 -3.36 42.65 16.69
C PRO A 328 -4.75 42.85 16.07
N GLN A 329 -5.55 41.78 15.99
CA GLN A 329 -6.92 41.89 15.54
C GLN A 329 -7.70 42.69 16.59
N LYS A 330 -8.35 43.78 16.18
CA LYS A 330 -9.15 44.61 17.08
C LYS A 330 -10.56 44.02 17.23
N ALA A 331 -11.11 44.12 18.44
CA ALA A 331 -12.49 43.84 18.79
C ALA A 331 -13.08 45.03 19.53
N THR A 332 -14.40 45.07 19.70
CA THR A 332 -15.08 46.13 20.45
C THR A 332 -15.49 45.61 21.82
N CYS A 333 -15.31 46.42 22.86
CA CYS A 333 -15.71 46.06 24.21
C CYS A 333 -17.22 45.88 24.31
N VAL A 334 -17.66 44.77 24.91
CA VAL A 334 -19.09 44.43 25.07
C VAL A 334 -19.90 45.41 25.92
N LYS A 335 -19.24 46.25 26.73
CA LYS A 335 -19.90 47.18 27.67
C LYS A 335 -19.76 48.64 27.27
N CYS A 336 -18.55 49.10 26.96
CA CYS A 336 -18.29 50.52 26.68
C CYS A 336 -18.04 50.84 25.20
N ASN A 337 -18.08 49.84 24.31
CA ASN A 337 -17.83 49.99 22.88
C ASN A 337 -16.46 50.59 22.48
N ASN A 338 -15.48 50.64 23.40
CA ASN A 338 -14.09 51.00 23.03
C ASN A 338 -13.39 49.87 22.27
N GLU A 339 -12.46 50.22 21.39
CA GLU A 339 -11.60 49.26 20.70
C GLU A 339 -10.65 48.58 21.70
N ILE A 340 -10.66 47.25 21.69
CA ILE A 340 -9.81 46.36 22.49
C ILE A 340 -9.10 45.36 21.57
N ASN A 341 -8.04 44.72 22.02
CA ASN A 341 -7.41 43.63 21.26
C ASN A 341 -8.26 42.34 21.39
N GLN A 342 -8.44 41.60 20.30
CA GLN A 342 -9.10 40.29 20.34
C GLN A 342 -8.38 39.37 21.33
N GLY A 343 -9.15 38.72 22.20
CA GLY A 343 -8.64 37.83 23.25
C GLY A 343 -8.32 38.51 24.59
N THR A 344 -8.54 39.82 24.75
CA THR A 344 -8.42 40.46 26.07
C THR A 344 -9.56 40.02 26.99
N LYS A 345 -9.24 39.39 28.14
CA LYS A 345 -10.24 38.90 29.11
C LYS A 345 -11.00 40.01 29.83
N PHE A 346 -10.38 41.17 30.01
CA PHE A 346 -10.98 42.36 30.62
C PHE A 346 -10.70 43.59 29.77
N CYS A 347 -11.68 44.48 29.66
CA CYS A 347 -11.51 45.75 28.96
C CYS A 347 -10.56 46.65 29.78
N PRO A 348 -9.43 47.12 29.20
CA PRO A 348 -8.49 47.99 29.90
C PRO A 348 -9.08 49.37 30.24
N GLU A 349 -10.15 49.80 29.56
CA GLU A 349 -10.77 51.11 29.75
C GLU A 349 -11.88 51.11 30.81
N CYS A 350 -12.72 50.07 30.87
CA CYS A 350 -13.88 50.02 31.78
C CYS A 350 -13.86 48.85 32.78
N GLY A 351 -12.85 47.98 32.73
CA GLY A 351 -12.69 46.83 33.62
C GLY A 351 -13.67 45.67 33.40
N ALA A 352 -14.60 45.78 32.45
CA ALA A 352 -15.60 44.73 32.21
C ALA A 352 -14.99 43.46 31.61
N SER A 353 -15.43 42.29 32.09
CA SER A 353 -15.06 41.00 31.48
C SER A 353 -15.56 40.91 30.04
N GLN A 354 -14.76 40.31 29.17
CA GLN A 354 -15.07 40.07 27.75
C GLN A 354 -15.35 38.59 27.46
N ASP A 355 -15.32 37.73 28.48
CA ASP A 355 -15.71 36.33 28.34
C ASP A 355 -17.22 36.24 28.11
N LEU A 356 -17.62 35.96 26.87
CA LEU A 356 -18.99 35.58 26.52
C LEU A 356 -19.08 34.06 26.51
N SER A 357 -20.19 33.49 27.00
CA SER A 357 -20.48 32.07 26.89
C SER A 357 -21.83 31.91 26.22
N CYS A 358 -21.94 30.96 25.29
CA CYS A 358 -23.19 30.67 24.62
C CYS A 358 -24.23 30.19 25.65
N SER A 359 -25.37 30.88 25.72
CA SER A 359 -26.46 30.55 26.64
C SER A 359 -27.06 29.16 26.44
N ASN A 360 -26.80 28.52 25.29
CA ASN A 360 -27.34 27.20 24.96
C ASN A 360 -26.35 26.05 25.22
N CYS A 361 -25.11 26.17 24.75
CA CYS A 361 -24.12 25.08 24.86
C CYS A 361 -22.95 25.39 25.81
N GLY A 362 -22.88 26.59 26.37
CA GLY A 362 -21.82 27.00 27.30
C GLY A 362 -20.47 27.30 26.65
N THR A 363 -20.30 27.05 25.34
CA THR A 363 -19.04 27.33 24.62
C THR A 363 -18.67 28.82 24.77
N LYS A 364 -17.40 29.08 25.07
CA LYS A 364 -16.87 30.45 25.10
C LYS A 364 -16.89 31.08 23.72
N LEU A 365 -17.51 32.25 23.63
CA LEU A 365 -17.69 33.04 22.44
C LEU A 365 -16.70 34.20 22.43
N ASN A 366 -16.17 34.52 21.25
CA ASN A 366 -15.31 35.68 21.09
C ASN A 366 -16.18 36.96 21.00
N PRO A 367 -15.72 38.10 21.55
CA PRO A 367 -16.40 39.38 21.40
C PRO A 367 -16.70 39.69 19.92
N GLY A 368 -17.98 39.95 19.61
CA GLY A 368 -18.44 40.26 18.26
C GLY A 368 -18.99 39.07 17.44
N THR A 369 -18.98 37.84 17.97
CA THR A 369 -19.68 36.71 17.33
C THR A 369 -21.20 36.94 17.38
N LYS A 370 -21.90 36.87 16.23
CA LYS A 370 -23.37 36.97 16.16
C LYS A 370 -24.08 35.63 16.36
N PHE A 371 -23.39 34.53 16.11
CA PHE A 371 -23.87 33.16 16.23
C PHE A 371 -22.77 32.28 16.83
N CYS A 372 -23.16 31.33 17.67
CA CYS A 372 -22.25 30.36 18.26
C CYS A 372 -21.71 29.42 17.17
N PRO A 373 -20.38 29.27 17.03
CA PRO A 373 -19.80 28.40 16.01
C PRO A 373 -20.06 26.91 16.27
N ASP A 374 -20.34 26.51 17.53
CA ASP A 374 -20.54 25.10 17.90
C ASP A 374 -22.00 24.64 17.77
N CYS A 375 -22.96 25.46 18.19
CA CYS A 375 -24.37 25.07 18.20
C CYS A 375 -25.27 25.91 17.27
N GLY A 376 -24.71 26.90 16.56
CA GLY A 376 -25.44 27.74 15.60
C GLY A 376 -26.43 28.73 16.21
N ASN A 377 -26.62 28.68 17.53
CA ASN A 377 -27.59 29.54 18.22
C ASN A 377 -27.07 30.99 18.29
N LYS A 378 -27.98 31.97 18.36
CA LYS A 378 -27.58 33.38 18.42
C LYS A 378 -26.72 33.63 19.67
N ALA A 379 -25.54 34.21 19.45
CA ALA A 379 -24.50 34.44 20.45
C ALA A 379 -24.93 35.44 21.53
#